data_AF-A0A0V0SN32-F1
#
_entry.id   AF-A0A0V0SN32-F1
#
_cell.length_a   1.000
_cell.length_b   1.000
_cell.length_c   1.000
_cell.angle_alpha   90.00
_cell.angle_beta   90.00
_cell.angle_gamma   90.00
#
_symmetry.space_group_name_H-M   'P 1'
#
loop_
_entity.id
_entity.type
_entity.pdbx_description
1 polymer ?
#
loop_
_entity_poly.entity_id
_entity_poly.type
_entity_poly.pdbx_seq_one_letter_code
_entity_poly.pdbx_strand_id
1 'polypeptide(L)' 'MAQIFQNIRNDIWNVIGDESRLVGKLFAKIEQKTGKSRYQAAVMLAIVICVLLIVSPGAGL' A
#
# COMPACT_ATOMS: atom_id res chain seq x y z
N MET A 1 -13.90 -10.96 -13.82
CA MET A 1 -13.31 -9.64 -13.46
C MET A 1 -13.26 -9.42 -11.96
N ALA A 2 -14.39 -9.43 -11.22
CA ALA A 2 -14.39 -9.17 -9.78
C ALA A 2 -13.50 -10.13 -8.96
N GLN A 3 -13.51 -11.42 -9.28
CA GLN A 3 -12.76 -12.44 -8.54
C GLN A 3 -11.23 -12.32 -8.70
N ILE A 4 -10.77 -11.91 -9.89
CA ILE A 4 -9.35 -11.63 -10.15
C ILE A 4 -8.89 -10.44 -9.30
N PHE A 5 -9.71 -9.39 -9.24
CA PHE A 5 -9.42 -8.21 -8.43
C PHE A 5 -9.36 -8.51 -6.93
N GLN A 6 -10.28 -9.35 -6.42
CA GLN A 6 -10.25 -9.79 -5.03
C GLN A 6 -9.02 -10.64 -4.71
N ASN A 7 -8.60 -11.54 -5.60
CA ASN A 7 -7.39 -12.33 -5.42
C ASN A 7 -6.14 -11.43 -5.37
N ILE A 8 -6.02 -10.49 -6.31
CA ILE A 8 -4.90 -9.53 -6.32
C ILE A 8 -4.88 -8.70 -5.04
N ARG A 9 -6.04 -8.21 -4.58
CA ARG A 9 -6.15 -7.47 -3.32
C ARG A 9 -5.68 -8.31 -2.13
N ASN A 10 -6.09 -9.58 -2.06
CA ASN A 10 -5.69 -10.48 -0.99
C ASN A 10 -4.19 -10.79 -1.02
N ASP A 11 -3.61 -10.99 -2.20
CA ASP A 11 -2.16 -11.22 -2.33
C ASP A 11 -1.36 -10.01 -1.86
N ILE A 12 -1.76 -8.81 -2.26
CA ILE A 12 -1.14 -7.56 -1.80
C ILE A 12 -1.28 -7.42 -0.28
N TRP A 13 -2.46 -7.71 0.27
CA TRP A 13 -2.70 -7.67 1.70
C TRP A 13 -1.82 -8.65 2.47
N ASN A 14 -1.68 -9.86 1.94
CA ASN A 14 -0.82 -10.89 2.52
C ASN A 14 0.65 -10.44 2.55
N VAL A 15 1.14 -9.81 1.47
CA VAL A 15 2.51 -9.29 1.40
C VAL A 15 2.76 -8.10 2.33
N ILE A 16 1.77 -7.25 2.57
CA ILE A 16 1.86 -6.12 3.52
C ILE A 16 1.82 -6.62 4.96
N GLY A 17 1.02 -7.65 5.24
CA GLY A 17 0.93 -8.28 6.56
C GLY A 17 2.16 -9.12 6.93
N ASP A 18 2.84 -9.69 5.94
CA ASP A 18 3.99 -10.58 6.11
C ASP A 18 5.28 -9.82 6.46
N GLU A 19 5.62 -9.80 7.75
CA GLU A 19 6.86 -9.21 8.29
C GLU A 19 8.14 -9.91 7.84
N SER A 20 8.07 -11.10 7.24
CA SER A 20 9.27 -11.74 6.69
C SER A 20 9.70 -11.08 5.39
N ARG A 21 8.74 -10.50 4.66
CA ARG A 21 8.96 -9.83 3.38
C ARG A 21 9.40 -8.38 3.56
N LEU A 22 10.15 -7.88 2.58
CA LEU A 22 10.68 -6.51 2.59
C LEU A 22 9.57 -5.45 2.75
N VAL A 23 8.44 -5.65 2.07
CA VAL A 23 7.28 -4.76 2.11
C VAL A 23 6.67 -4.76 3.52
N GLY A 24 6.37 -5.92 4.10
CA GLY A 24 5.84 -6.00 5.45
C GLY A 24 6.80 -5.47 6.53
N LYS A 25 8.13 -5.66 6.38
CA LYS A 25 9.11 -5.01 7.28
C LYS A 25 9.08 -3.49 7.20
N LEU A 26 8.98 -2.94 5.99
CA LEU A 26 8.85 -1.50 5.76
C LEU A 26 7.58 -0.97 6.44
N PHE A 27 6.45 -1.64 6.22
CA PHE A 27 5.18 -1.27 6.84
C PHE A 27 5.17 -1.44 8.36
N ALA A 28 5.80 -2.49 8.90
CA ALA A 28 5.96 -2.69 10.34
C ALA A 28 6.86 -1.60 10.97
N LYS A 29 7.91 -1.17 10.26
CA LYS A 29 8.77 -0.07 10.71
C LYS A 29 8.03 1.29 10.67
N ILE A 30 7.18 1.50 9.66
CA ILE A 30 6.31 2.67 9.58
C ILE A 30 5.25 2.62 10.69
N GLU A 31 4.65 1.46 10.96
CA GLU A 31 3.71 1.24 12.05
C GLU A 31 4.35 1.56 13.40
N GLN A 32 5.54 1.02 13.69
CA GLN A 32 6.28 1.34 14.92
C GLN A 32 6.62 2.83 15.03
N LYS A 33 7.04 3.48 13.94
CA LYS A 33 7.45 4.89 13.96
C LYS A 33 6.28 5.85 14.12
N THR A 34 5.10 5.48 13.60
CA THR A 34 3.93 6.36 13.53
C THR A 34 2.85 5.99 14.53
N GLY A 35 2.93 4.80 15.16
CA GLY A 35 1.88 4.23 16.00
C GLY A 35 0.60 3.84 15.24
N LYS A 36 0.62 3.89 13.90
CA LYS A 36 -0.54 3.64 13.03
C LYS A 36 -0.49 2.22 12.49
N SER A 37 -1.64 1.54 12.45
CA SER A 37 -1.75 0.20 11.88
C SER A 37 -1.19 0.13 10.44
N ARG A 38 -0.61 -1.01 10.05
CA ARG A 38 -0.13 -1.30 8.68
C ARG A 38 -1.18 -1.00 7.62
N TYR A 39 -2.45 -1.27 7.93
CA TYR A 39 -3.57 -0.91 7.06
C TYR A 39 -3.59 0.58 6.76
N GLN A 40 -3.49 1.40 7.81
CA GLN A 40 -3.59 2.84 7.72
C GLN A 40 -2.35 3.43 7.02
N ALA A 41 -1.17 2.86 7.24
CA ALA A 41 0.04 3.21 6.52
C ALA A 41 -0.09 2.90 5.01
N ALA A 42 -0.63 1.74 4.64
CA ALA A 42 -0.83 1.34 3.25
C ALA A 42 -1.86 2.23 2.55
N VAL A 43 -2.97 2.55 3.23
CA VAL A 43 -3.99 3.47 2.71
C VAL A 43 -3.41 4.87 2.53
N MET A 44 -2.62 5.36 3.49
CA MET A 44 -1.99 6.67 3.40
C MET A 44 -0.98 6.74 2.24
N LEU A 45 -0.20 5.68 2.01
CA LEU A 45 0.67 5.56 0.84
C LEU A 45 -0.11 5.55 -0.48
N ALA A 46 -1.20 4.78 -0.55
CA ALA A 46 -2.05 4.74 -1.73
C ALA A 46 -2.66 6.12 -2.05
N ILE A 47 -3.12 6.85 -1.03
CA ILE A 47 -3.64 8.22 -1.19
C ILE A 47 -2.56 9.16 -1.71
N VAL A 48 -1.35 9.11 -1.14
CA VAL A 48 -0.23 9.95 -1.60
C VAL A 48 0.10 9.66 -3.06
N ILE A 49 0.15 8.39 -3.47
CA ILE A 49 0.39 8.00 -4.87
C ILE A 49 -0.73 8.55 -5.77
N CYS A 50 -1.99 8.37 -5.40
CA CYS A 50 -3.12 8.89 -6.18
C CYS A 50 -3.07 10.42 -6.33
N VAL A 51 -2.76 11.15 -5.25
CA VAL A 51 -2.62 12.61 -5.30
C VAL A 51 -1.44 13.02 -6.19
N LEU A 52 -0.30 12.33 -6.10
CA LEU A 52 0.86 12.58 -6.96
C LEU A 52 0.52 12.34 -8.45
N LEU A 53 -0.26 11.31 -8.75
CA LEU A 53 -0.71 11.03 -10.12
C LEU A 53 -1.69 12.09 -10.64
N ILE A 54 -2.55 12.65 -9.78
CA ILE A 54 -3.49 13.72 -10.16
C ILE A 54 -2.77 15.07 -10.33
N VAL A 55 -1.83 15.39 -9.42
CA VAL A 55 -1.12 16.69 -9.41
C VAL A 55 0.00 16.75 -10.44
N SER A 56 0.48 15.61 -10.94
CA SER A 56 1.48 15.57 -12.02
C SER A 56 0.78 15.56 -13.38
N PRO A 57 0.75 16.66 -14.16
CA PRO A 57 0.17 16.65 -15.51
C PRO A 57 1.07 15.92 -16.52
N GLY A 58 2.24 15.42 -16.08
CA GLY A 58 3.31 14.89 -16.92
C GLY A 58 3.31 13.37 -17.15
N ALA A 59 2.41 12.60 -16.54
CA ALA A 59 2.18 11.23 -16.98
C ALA A 59 1.13 11.25 -18.09
N GLY A 60 1.53 11.79 -19.24
CA GLY A 60 0.74 11.75 -20.47
C GLY A 60 0.35 10.32 -20.78
N LEU A 61 -0.97 10.10 -20.83
CA LEU A 61 -1.60 8.92 -21.41
C LEU A 61 -1.71 9.10 -22.92
#